data_AF-A0A7L2G3Y7-F1
#
_entry.id   AF-A0A7L2G3Y7-F1
#
_cell.length_a   1.000
_cell.length_b   1.000
_cell.length_c   1.000
_cell.angle_alpha   90.00
_cell.angle_beta   90.00
_cell.angle_gamma   90.00
#
_symmetry.space_group_name_H-M   'P 1'
#
loop_
_entity.id
_entity.type
_entity.pdbx_description
1 polymer ?
#
loop_
_entity_poly.entity_id
_entity_poly.type
_entity_poly.pdbx_seq_one_letter_code
_entity_poly.pdbx_strand_id
1 'polypeptide(L)' 'LQAVLEIIANETAHALDLLADQGTQMRAAIFQRQLVLDYLLAEEGGVCGKL' A
#
# COMPACT_ATOMS: atom_id res chain seq x y z
N LEU A 1 -7.33 -34.80 8.11
CA LEU A 1 -6.61 -34.06 7.06
C LEU A 1 -7.40 -32.85 6.57
N GLN A 2 -8.68 -33.02 6.16
CA GLN A 2 -9.54 -31.92 5.68
C GLN A 2 -9.61 -30.70 6.62
N ALA A 3 -9.88 -30.92 7.91
CA ALA A 3 -9.99 -29.82 8.89
C ALA A 3 -8.69 -29.02 9.06
N VAL A 4 -7.53 -29.67 8.93
CA VAL A 4 -6.22 -28.98 9.04
C VAL A 4 -5.99 -28.08 7.82
N LEU A 5 -6.36 -28.55 6.63
CA LEU A 5 -6.27 -27.74 5.41
C LEU A 5 -7.20 -26.53 5.46
N GLU A 6 -8.40 -26.69 6.01
CA GLU A 6 -9.37 -25.61 6.17
C GLU A 6 -8.87 -24.53 7.13
N ILE A 7 -8.28 -24.92 8.25
CA ILE A 7 -7.65 -23.97 9.20
C ILE A 7 -6.53 -23.19 8.52
N ILE A 8 -5.60 -23.89 7.85
CA ILE A 8 -4.46 -23.25 7.18
C ILE A 8 -4.96 -22.29 6.08
N ALA A 9 -5.95 -22.70 5.28
CA ALA A 9 -6.50 -21.86 4.22
C ALA A 9 -7.16 -20.60 4.79
N ASN A 10 -7.91 -20.72 5.89
CA ASN A 10 -8.57 -19.58 6.54
C ASN A 10 -7.56 -18.61 7.16
N GLU A 11 -6.56 -19.12 7.89
CA GLU A 11 -5.49 -18.29 8.46
C GLU A 11 -4.67 -17.60 7.36
N THR A 12 -4.39 -18.31 6.26
CA THR A 12 -3.70 -17.73 5.10
C THR A 12 -4.52 -16.63 4.44
N ALA A 13 -5.84 -16.85 4.24
CA ALA A 13 -6.72 -15.83 3.68
C ALA A 13 -6.75 -14.57 4.57
N HIS A 14 -6.92 -14.75 5.89
CA HIS A 14 -6.91 -13.64 6.84
C HIS A 14 -5.57 -12.86 6.82
N ALA A 15 -4.43 -13.56 6.75
CA ALA A 15 -3.13 -12.91 6.64
C ALA A 15 -2.99 -12.11 5.34
N LEU A 16 -3.49 -12.64 4.21
CA LEU A 16 -3.49 -11.93 2.94
C LEU A 16 -4.39 -10.69 2.96
N ASP A 17 -5.55 -10.76 3.59
CA ASP A 17 -6.45 -9.61 3.75
C ASP A 17 -5.77 -8.49 4.56
N LEU A 18 -5.12 -8.83 5.67
CA LEU A 18 -4.35 -7.87 6.46
C LEU A 18 -3.22 -7.21 5.66
N LEU A 19 -2.50 -7.99 4.84
CA LEU A 19 -1.44 -7.47 3.97
C LEU A 19 -2.01 -6.56 2.87
N ALA A 20 -3.17 -6.91 2.31
CA ALA A 20 -3.84 -6.09 1.31
C ALA A 20 -4.30 -4.74 1.89
N ASP A 21 -4.84 -4.75 3.11
CA ASP A 21 -5.23 -3.54 3.82
C ASP A 21 -4.03 -2.66 4.14
N GLN A 22 -2.95 -3.24 4.68
CA GLN A 22 -1.70 -2.50 4.94
C GLN A 22 -1.11 -1.93 3.67
N GLY A 23 -1.07 -2.72 2.59
CA GLY A 23 -0.60 -2.27 1.28
C GLY A 23 -1.42 -1.09 0.75
N THR A 24 -2.74 -1.12 0.95
CA THR A 24 -3.63 -0.02 0.54
C THR A 24 -3.39 1.25 1.35
N GLN A 25 -3.25 1.13 2.68
CA GLN A 25 -2.92 2.27 3.55
C GLN A 25 -1.56 2.87 3.21
N MET A 26 -0.55 2.02 2.95
CA MET A 26 0.78 2.47 2.57
C MET A 26 0.75 3.22 1.24
N ARG A 27 0.07 2.68 0.21
CA ARG A 27 -0.10 3.38 -1.07
C ARG A 27 -0.78 4.73 -0.89
N ALA A 28 -1.85 4.80 -0.10
CA ALA A 28 -2.56 6.05 0.17
C ALA A 28 -1.63 7.09 0.84
N ALA A 29 -0.85 6.68 1.84
CA ALA A 29 0.11 7.56 2.51
C ALA A 29 1.22 8.05 1.58
N ILE A 30 1.74 7.18 0.69
CA ILE A 30 2.73 7.56 -0.31
C ILE A 30 2.13 8.60 -1.28
N PHE A 31 0.93 8.35 -1.81
CA PHE A 31 0.29 9.28 -2.74
C PHE A 31 -0.03 10.64 -2.09
N GLN A 32 -0.46 10.67 -0.84
CA GLN A 32 -0.69 11.92 -0.12
C GLN A 32 0.61 12.73 0.02
N ARG A 33 1.71 12.08 0.40
CA ARG A 33 3.02 12.74 0.51
C ARG A 33 3.52 13.22 -0.84
N GLN A 34 3.38 12.39 -1.87
CA GLN A 34 3.73 12.71 -3.24
C GLN A 34 3.00 13.97 -3.72
N LEU A 35 1.70 14.06 -3.50
CA LEU A 35 0.91 15.24 -3.86
C LEU A 35 1.40 16.52 -3.16
N VAL A 36 1.72 16.43 -1.86
CA VAL A 36 2.27 17.56 -1.10
C VAL A 36 3.64 17.98 -1.67
N LEU A 37 4.49 17.02 -1.98
CA LEU A 37 5.81 17.30 -2.57
C LEU A 37 5.69 17.88 -3.98
N ASP A 38 4.79 17.36 -4.81
CA ASP A 38 4.53 17.89 -6.15
C ASP A 38 4.02 19.33 -6.10
N TYR A 39 3.20 19.67 -5.10
CA TYR A 39 2.80 21.06 -4.86
C TYR A 39 3.98 21.95 -4.45
N LEU A 40 4.81 21.48 -3.51
CA LEU A 40 5.98 22.24 -3.05
C LEU A 40 7.04 22.42 -4.14
N LEU A 41 7.08 21.50 -5.11
CA LEU A 41 8.04 21.47 -6.21
C LEU A 41 7.42 21.91 -7.55
N ALA A 42 6.29 22.61 -7.52
CA ALA A 42 5.54 22.91 -8.73
C ALA A 42 6.36 23.72 -9.76
N GLU A 43 7.25 24.59 -9.30
CA GLU A 43 8.14 25.38 -10.18
C GLU A 43 9.29 24.54 -10.75
N GLU A 44 9.68 23.47 -10.07
CA GLU A 44 10.68 22.49 -10.50
C GLU A 44 10.09 21.31 -11.29
N GLY A 45 8.80 21.37 -11.68
CA GLY A 45 8.14 20.30 -12.43
C GLY A 45 7.68 19.12 -11.57
N GLY A 46 7.50 19.35 -10.27
CA GLY A 46 7.12 18.35 -9.28
C GLY A 46 8.27 17.43 -8.89
N VAL A 47 7.96 16.37 -8.16
CA VAL A 47 8.93 15.34 -7.75
C VAL A 47 9.59 14.66 -8.95
N CYS A 48 8.86 14.48 -10.06
CA CYS A 48 9.40 13.88 -11.29
C CYS A 48 10.26 14.85 -12.11
N GLY A 49 10.03 16.17 -12.02
CA GLY A 49 10.83 17.19 -12.71
C GLY A 49 12.09 17.60 -11.97
N LYS A 50 12.13 17.39 -10.63
CA LYS A 50 13.30 17.67 -9.79
C LYS A 50 14.42 16.62 -9.90
N LEU A 51 14.10 15.38 -10.26
CA LEU A 51 15.08 14.30 -10.48
C LEU A 51 15.84 14.51 -11.79
#